data_AF-A0A956D696-F1
#
_entry.id   AF-A0A956D696-F1
#
_cell.length_a   1.000
_cell.length_b   1.000
_cell.length_c   1.000
_cell.angle_alpha   90.00
_cell.angle_beta   90.00
_cell.angle_gamma   90.00
#
_symmetry.space_group_name_H-M   'P 1'
#
loop_
_entity.id
_entity.type
_entity.pdbx_description
1 polymer ?
#
loop_
_entity_poly.entity_id
_entity_poly.type
_entity_poly.pdbx_seq_one_letter_code
_entity_poly.pdbx_strand_id
1 'polypeptide(L)'
;MRTTLCGLAALTLLFGCPDDDDPAEWTVAAEALDEALLGVHGTSENDVWAVGSDRGAGPIVLHYDGTTWERRVTGTRGDLWWVHAI
;
A
#
# COMPACT_ATOMS: atom_id res chain seq x y z
N MET A 1 22.59 -21.48 -21.24
CA MET A 1 23.23 -21.58 -22.58
C MET A 1 22.39 -20.79 -23.58
N ARG A 2 22.66 -19.49 -23.74
CA ARG A 2 22.35 -18.69 -24.95
C ARG A 2 23.16 -17.39 -24.85
N THR A 3 24.08 -17.28 -25.78
CA THR A 3 25.12 -16.28 -25.92
C THR A 3 24.53 -15.01 -26.56
N THR A 4 24.82 -13.83 -26.02
CA THR A 4 24.82 -12.60 -26.82
C THR A 4 25.99 -11.72 -26.36
N LEU A 5 27.00 -11.64 -27.22
CA LEU A 5 28.18 -10.79 -27.08
C LEU A 5 27.77 -9.33 -27.33
N CYS A 6 28.12 -8.41 -26.43
CA CYS A 6 28.27 -7.00 -26.76
C CYS A 6 29.74 -6.60 -26.53
N GLY A 7 30.33 -5.94 -27.52
CA GLY A 7 31.76 -5.77 -27.70
C GLY A 7 32.44 -4.81 -26.70
N LEU A 8 33.65 -5.21 -26.32
CA LEU A 8 34.85 -4.44 -25.93
C LEU A 8 34.72 -2.99 -25.40
N ALA A 9 34.85 -2.91 -24.07
CA ALA A 9 35.76 -2.07 -23.28
C ALA A 9 35.74 -0.53 -23.44
N ALA A 10 35.16 0.19 -22.46
CA ALA A 10 35.89 1.07 -21.54
C ALA A 10 34.93 1.84 -20.59
N LEU A 11 35.36 2.00 -19.34
CA LEU A 11 34.75 2.73 -18.21
C LEU A 11 33.63 2.00 -17.44
N THR A 12 34.05 1.40 -16.33
CA THR A 12 33.23 0.85 -15.25
C THR A 12 32.45 1.95 -14.53
N LEU A 13 31.16 2.09 -14.82
CA LEU A 13 30.12 2.22 -13.79
C LEU A 13 28.95 1.38 -14.27
N LEU A 14 29.00 0.09 -13.92
CA LEU A 14 27.82 -0.77 -13.89
C LEU A 14 26.89 -0.19 -12.83
N PHE A 15 26.06 0.79 -13.20
CA PHE A 15 24.74 0.83 -12.62
C PHE A 15 24.01 -0.36 -13.23
N GLY A 16 24.24 -1.55 -12.66
CA GLY A 16 23.23 -2.59 -12.76
C GLY A 16 21.91 -1.93 -12.38
N CYS A 17 20.84 -2.22 -13.12
CA CYS A 17 19.52 -1.95 -12.57
C CYS A 17 19.53 -2.53 -11.15
N PRO A 18 19.07 -1.78 -10.13
CA PRO A 18 18.83 -2.38 -8.84
C PRO A 18 18.02 -3.65 -9.11
N ASP A 19 18.60 -4.82 -8.81
CA ASP A 19 17.88 -6.06 -8.94
C ASP A 19 16.69 -5.90 -7.98
N ASP A 20 15.45 -5.94 -8.49
CA ASP A 20 14.19 -5.86 -7.71
C ASP A 20 14.02 -7.07 -6.75
N ASP A 21 15.11 -7.76 -6.43
CA ASP A 21 15.20 -8.95 -5.59
C ASP A 21 15.40 -8.63 -4.10
N ASP A 22 15.41 -7.36 -3.71
CA ASP A 22 15.31 -7.00 -2.29
C ASP A 22 13.96 -7.50 -1.76
N PRO A 23 13.94 -8.35 -0.72
CA PRO A 23 12.70 -8.87 -0.20
C PRO A 23 11.89 -7.71 0.37
N ALA A 24 10.63 -7.57 -0.07
CA ALA A 24 9.73 -6.58 0.50
C ALA A 24 9.65 -6.76 2.02
N GLU A 25 10.12 -5.76 2.76
CA GLU A 25 10.04 -5.75 4.22
C GLU A 25 8.66 -5.25 4.67
N TRP A 26 8.02 -6.02 5.54
CA TRP A 26 6.74 -5.63 6.12
C TRP A 26 6.94 -4.53 7.15
N THR A 27 6.14 -3.46 7.04
CA THR A 27 6.07 -2.40 8.02
C THR A 27 4.64 -2.22 8.51
N VAL A 28 4.49 -1.66 9.71
CA VAL A 28 3.16 -1.36 10.27
C VAL A 28 2.60 -0.13 9.56
N ALA A 29 1.46 -0.30 8.89
CA ALA A 29 0.82 0.75 8.09
C ALA A 29 0.11 1.81 8.96
N ALA A 30 -0.48 1.40 10.08
CA ALA A 30 -1.15 2.28 11.03
C ALA A 30 -1.09 1.68 12.44
N GLU A 31 -0.92 2.53 13.44
CA GLU A 31 -0.83 2.15 14.85
C GLU A 31 -2.03 2.71 15.65
N ALA A 32 -2.23 2.18 16.86
CA ALA A 32 -3.21 2.68 17.83
C ALA A 32 -4.66 2.78 17.29
N LEU A 33 -5.09 1.78 16.51
CA LEU A 33 -6.48 1.66 16.06
C LEU A 33 -7.27 0.85 17.09
N ASP A 34 -8.36 1.43 17.60
CA ASP A 34 -9.28 0.75 18.51
C ASP A 34 -10.30 -0.12 17.76
N GLU A 35 -10.49 0.13 16.47
CA GLU A 35 -11.44 -0.53 15.58
C GLU A 35 -10.79 -1.65 14.75
N ALA A 36 -11.57 -2.69 14.41
CA ALA A 36 -11.11 -3.76 13.53
C ALA A 36 -11.22 -3.32 12.06
N LEU A 37 -10.15 -3.47 11.27
CA LEU A 37 -10.20 -3.34 9.81
C LEU A 37 -10.75 -4.64 9.20
N LEU A 38 -11.71 -4.51 8.30
CA LEU A 38 -12.49 -5.62 7.74
C LEU A 38 -12.32 -5.76 6.22
N GLY A 39 -11.96 -4.68 5.52
CA GLY A 39 -11.71 -4.70 4.08
C GLY A 39 -10.70 -3.66 3.64
N VAL A 40 -9.96 -3.97 2.58
CA VAL A 40 -8.99 -3.07 1.95
C VAL A 40 -9.08 -3.19 0.43
N HIS A 41 -8.95 -2.08 -0.28
CA HIS A 41 -8.89 -2.04 -1.74
C HIS A 41 -8.11 -0.83 -2.21
N GLY A 42 -7.31 -0.97 -3.26
CA GLY A 42 -6.60 0.15 -3.89
C GLY A 42 -6.69 0.12 -5.40
N THR A 43 -6.59 1.29 -6.02
CA THR A 43 -6.60 1.51 -7.48
C THR A 43 -5.18 1.79 -8.01
N SER A 44 -4.29 2.27 -7.15
CA SER A 44 -2.88 2.59 -7.44
C SER A 44 -2.03 2.54 -6.16
N GLU A 45 -0.72 2.77 -6.30
CA GLU A 45 0.22 2.90 -5.16
C GLU A 45 -0.10 4.08 -4.23
N ASN A 46 -0.92 5.03 -4.69
CA ASN A 46 -1.25 6.26 -4.00
C ASN A 46 -2.75 6.47 -3.77
N ASP A 47 -3.55 5.42 -3.94
CA ASP A 47 -4.98 5.44 -3.63
C ASP A 47 -5.41 4.08 -3.11
N VAL A 48 -5.34 3.93 -1.78
CA VAL A 48 -5.73 2.71 -1.06
C VAL A 48 -6.69 3.07 0.07
N TRP A 49 -7.77 2.30 0.20
CA TRP A 49 -8.78 2.48 1.22
C TRP A 49 -8.85 1.25 2.11
N ALA A 50 -8.96 1.47 3.42
CA ALA A 50 -9.25 0.43 4.40
C ALA A 50 -10.48 0.84 5.23
N VAL A 51 -11.38 -0.11 5.49
CA VAL A 51 -12.64 0.14 6.21
C VAL A 51 -12.88 -0.91 7.27
N GLY A 52 -13.70 -0.60 8.27
CA GLY A 52 -13.90 -1.51 9.38
C GLY A 52 -15.04 -1.19 10.32
N SER A 53 -14.91 -1.70 11.55
CA SER A 53 -15.95 -1.67 12.59
C SER A 53 -16.29 -0.25 13.06
N ASP A 54 -17.54 -0.06 13.46
CA ASP A 54 -18.05 1.10 14.19
C ASP A 54 -18.12 0.80 15.69
N ARG A 55 -17.37 1.55 16.51
CA ARG A 55 -17.39 1.45 17.99
C ARG A 55 -18.34 2.44 18.67
N GLY A 56 -19.26 3.03 17.92
CA GLY A 56 -20.26 3.99 18.39
C GLY A 56 -20.07 5.41 17.87
N ALA A 57 -19.07 5.66 17.02
CA ALA A 57 -18.72 6.97 16.47
C ALA A 57 -18.73 7.02 14.93
N GLY A 58 -19.13 5.93 14.28
CA GLY A 58 -18.99 5.69 12.85
C GLY A 58 -17.89 4.67 12.55
N PRO A 59 -17.96 4.00 11.38
CA PRO A 59 -16.96 3.01 10.99
C PRO A 59 -15.57 3.66 10.88
N ILE A 60 -14.53 2.88 11.18
CA ILE A 60 -13.18 3.29 10.78
C ILE A 60 -13.07 3.26 9.26
N VAL A 61 -12.59 4.37 8.69
CA VAL A 61 -12.23 4.48 7.28
C VAL A 61 -10.88 5.18 7.21
N LEU A 62 -9.91 4.54 6.56
CA LEU A 62 -8.57 5.06 6.32
C LEU A 62 -8.34 5.18 4.82
N HIS A 63 -7.66 6.24 4.40
CA HIS A 63 -7.21 6.47 3.03
C HIS A 63 -5.71 6.69 3.00
N TYR A 64 -5.02 5.98 2.11
CA TYR A 64 -3.60 6.13 1.84
C TYR A 64 -3.40 6.92 0.56
N ASP A 65 -2.61 7.99 0.64
CA ASP A 65 -2.33 8.91 -0.47
C ASP A 65 -0.98 8.64 -1.19
N GLY A 66 -0.35 7.51 -0.90
CA GLY A 66 1.00 7.19 -1.38
C GLY A 66 2.10 7.54 -0.39
N THR A 67 1.76 8.27 0.67
CA THR A 67 2.72 8.68 1.71
C THR A 67 2.23 8.40 3.12
N THR A 68 0.95 8.65 3.41
CA THR A 68 0.40 8.55 4.78
C THR A 68 -1.02 8.00 4.77
N TRP A 69 -1.38 7.31 5.86
CA TRP A 69 -2.74 6.87 6.13
C TRP A 69 -3.50 7.92 6.94
N GLU A 70 -4.64 8.38 6.43
CA GLU A 70 -5.49 9.36 7.11
C GLU A 70 -6.90 8.82 7.37
N ARG A 71 -7.45 9.12 8.56
CA ARG A 71 -8.83 8.76 8.90
C ARG A 71 -9.83 9.68 8.21
N ARG A 72 -10.85 9.09 7.57
CA ARG A 72 -11.96 9.80 6.92
C ARG A 72 -13.25 9.58 7.69
N VAL A 73 -14.01 10.66 7.89
CA VAL A 73 -15.33 10.61 8.53
C VAL A 73 -16.40 10.46 7.46
N THR A 74 -17.24 9.43 7.59
CA THR A 74 -18.31 9.15 6.62
C THR A 74 -19.63 9.84 6.94
N GLY A 75 -19.82 10.26 8.19
CA GLY A 75 -21.11 10.74 8.69
C GLY A 75 -22.18 9.64 8.82
N THR A 76 -21.79 8.38 8.66
CA THR A 76 -22.68 7.21 8.78
C THR A 76 -22.36 6.41 10.05
N ARG A 77 -23.26 5.48 10.40
CA ARG A 77 -23.09 4.51 11.48
C ARG A 77 -23.15 3.09 10.93
N GLY A 78 -22.61 2.16 11.71
CA GLY A 78 -22.53 0.74 11.38
C GLY A 78 -21.23 0.35 10.71
N ASP A 79 -20.91 -0.94 10.82
CA ASP A 79 -19.68 -1.51 10.29
C ASP A 79 -19.64 -1.45 8.76
N LEU A 80 -18.44 -1.21 8.22
CA LEU A 80 -18.14 -1.41 6.82
C LEU A 80 -17.33 -2.68 6.65
N TRP A 81 -17.95 -3.69 6.02
CA TRP A 81 -17.37 -5.02 5.86
C TRP A 81 -16.46 -5.12 4.64
N TRP A 82 -16.66 -4.27 3.63
CA TRP A 82 -15.91 -4.30 2.37
C TRP A 82 -15.78 -2.91 1.78
N VAL A 83 -14.76 -2.71 0.95
CA VAL A 83 -14.53 -1.48 0.19
C VAL A 83 -14.07 -1.80 -1.24
N HIS A 84 -14.47 -0.96 -2.18
CA HIS A 84 -14.01 -0.99 -3.57
C HIS A 84 -13.81 0.45 -4.04
N ALA A 85 -12.57 0.78 -4.37
CA ALA A 85 -12.19 2.05 -4.98
C ALA A 85 -12.22 1.91 -6.51
N ILE A 86 -12.67 2.95 -7.21
CA ILE A 86 -12.88 2.97 -8.67
C ILE A 86 -12.10 4.14 -9.27
#